data_AF-A0A843SXY9-F1
#
_entry.id   AF-A0A843SXY9-F1
#
_cell.length_a   1.000
_cell.length_b   1.000
_cell.length_c   1.000
_cell.angle_alpha   90.00
_cell.angle_beta   90.00
_cell.angle_gamma   90.00
#
_symmetry.space_group_name_H-M   'P 1'
#
loop_
_entity.id
_entity.type
_entity.pdbx_description
1 polymer ?
#
loop_
_entity_poly.entity_id
_entity_poly.type
_entity_poly.pdbx_seq_one_letter_code
_entity_poly.pdbx_strand_id
1 'polypeptide(L)'
;MQTADEMLVRVQREWDGWQTAEVRLADLQSIHWFQPLRAPRPLAHGYVSCAHITAGDIPHDCERTDGPHRLLVCVLKKHSTSSVYAEIARRAGEQCSLLPHNFLPSAGEETNFAMKGASERIRRLRSR
;
A
#
# COMPACT_ATOMS: atom_id res chain seq x y z
N MET A 1 -9.13 13.54 -16.93
CA MET A 1 -8.30 13.41 -15.72
C MET A 1 -8.09 11.92 -15.52
N GLN A 2 -6.89 11.39 -15.73
CA GLN A 2 -6.61 9.98 -15.38
C GLN A 2 -6.71 9.88 -13.86
N THR A 3 -7.68 9.12 -13.39
CA THR A 3 -7.86 8.87 -11.97
C THR A 3 -6.71 7.96 -11.55
N ALA A 4 -6.04 8.23 -10.41
CA ALA A 4 -4.90 7.42 -9.95
C ALA A 4 -5.22 5.91 -9.87
N ASP A 5 -6.50 5.58 -9.79
CA ASP A 5 -7.09 4.25 -9.81
C ASP A 5 -6.75 3.42 -11.07
N GLU A 6 -6.64 4.05 -12.24
CA GLU A 6 -6.32 3.39 -13.51
C GLU A 6 -4.80 3.16 -13.68
N MET A 7 -3.98 3.66 -12.76
CA MET A 7 -2.53 3.52 -12.84
C MET A 7 -2.12 2.08 -12.54
N LEU A 8 -1.25 1.55 -13.39
CA LEU A 8 -0.64 0.24 -13.18
C LEU A 8 0.46 0.35 -12.11
N VAL A 9 0.42 -0.58 -11.19
CA VAL A 9 1.35 -0.71 -10.07
C VAL A 9 2.02 -2.07 -10.17
N ARG A 10 3.34 -2.06 -10.10
CA ARG A 10 4.11 -3.30 -10.05
C ARG A 10 4.19 -3.80 -8.62
N VAL A 11 3.68 -5.00 -8.41
CA VAL A 11 3.58 -5.70 -7.14
C VAL A 11 4.43 -6.98 -7.16
N GLN A 12 4.82 -7.46 -5.98
CA GLN A 12 5.56 -8.71 -5.82
C GLN A 12 4.92 -9.55 -4.72
N ARG A 13 4.98 -10.88 -4.85
CA ARG A 13 4.49 -11.79 -3.80
C ARG A 13 5.27 -11.65 -2.50
N GLU A 14 6.59 -11.57 -2.63
CA GLU A 14 7.53 -11.47 -1.52
C GLU A 14 8.42 -10.24 -1.71
N TRP A 15 8.88 -9.66 -0.61
CA TRP A 15 9.71 -8.45 -0.64
C TRP A 15 11.08 -8.68 -1.30
N ASP A 16 11.62 -9.90 -1.18
CA ASP A 16 12.87 -10.38 -1.79
C ASP A 16 12.63 -11.26 -3.02
N GLY A 17 11.37 -11.41 -3.44
CA GLY A 17 11.01 -12.24 -4.59
C GLY A 17 11.40 -11.59 -5.92
N TRP A 18 11.75 -12.42 -6.90
CA TRP A 18 11.98 -11.97 -8.28
C TRP A 18 10.70 -11.92 -9.13
N GLN A 19 9.61 -12.50 -8.62
CA GLN A 19 8.34 -12.60 -9.33
C GLN A 19 7.50 -11.35 -9.12
N THR A 20 7.27 -10.64 -10.22
CA THR A 20 6.52 -9.39 -10.24
C THR A 20 5.28 -9.53 -11.10
N ALA A 21 4.19 -8.89 -10.69
CA ALA A 21 3.01 -8.68 -11.51
C ALA A 21 2.60 -7.21 -11.54
N GLU A 22 1.81 -6.84 -12.51
CA GLU A 22 1.24 -5.51 -12.69
C GLU A 22 -0.26 -5.59 -12.51
N VAL A 23 -0.76 -4.74 -11.63
CA VAL A 23 -2.17 -4.66 -11.24
C VAL A 23 -2.60 -3.20 -11.24
N ARG A 24 -3.88 -2.91 -11.41
CA ARG A 24 -4.35 -1.53 -11.26
C ARG A 24 -4.38 -1.16 -9.78
N LEU A 25 -4.14 0.11 -9.49
CA LEU A 25 -4.26 0.62 -8.13
C LEU A 25 -5.68 0.45 -7.56
N ALA A 26 -6.69 0.51 -8.43
CA ALA A 26 -8.09 0.21 -8.14
C ALA A 26 -8.31 -1.17 -7.51
N ASP A 27 -7.60 -2.17 -8.04
CA ASP A 27 -7.79 -3.58 -7.72
C ASP A 27 -7.05 -3.99 -6.44
N LEU A 28 -6.18 -3.11 -5.93
CA LEU A 28 -5.41 -3.33 -4.72
C LEU A 28 -6.25 -3.03 -3.47
N GLN A 29 -6.58 -4.07 -2.72
CA GLN A 29 -7.46 -4.03 -1.56
C GLN A 29 -6.69 -4.19 -0.25
N SER A 30 -7.25 -3.65 0.85
CA SER A 30 -6.70 -3.75 2.21
C SER A 30 -5.20 -3.41 2.27
N ILE A 31 -4.84 -2.27 1.68
CA ILE A 31 -3.46 -1.77 1.67
C ILE A 31 -3.08 -1.35 3.09
N HIS A 32 -1.96 -1.86 3.61
CA HIS A 32 -1.49 -1.56 4.96
C HIS A 32 0.04 -1.58 5.01
N TRP A 33 0.60 -0.94 6.03
CA TRP A 33 2.03 -1.02 6.30
C TRP A 33 2.34 -2.32 7.02
N PHE A 34 3.26 -3.11 6.47
CA PHE A 34 3.74 -4.33 7.10
C PHE A 34 5.23 -4.49 6.86
N GLN A 35 5.96 -4.94 7.90
CA GLN A 35 7.39 -5.19 7.83
C GLN A 35 7.63 -6.69 8.03
N PRO A 36 7.91 -7.44 6.94
CA PRO A 36 8.23 -8.86 7.06
C PRO A 36 9.61 -9.07 7.71
N LEU A 37 9.83 -10.26 8.24
CA LEU A 37 11.08 -10.64 8.89
C LEU A 37 12.25 -10.50 7.89
N ARG A 38 13.31 -9.79 8.30
CA ARG A 38 14.49 -9.43 7.50
C ARG A 38 14.32 -8.32 6.46
N ALA A 39 13.14 -7.71 6.32
CA ALA A 39 13.04 -6.50 5.52
C ALA A 39 13.67 -5.30 6.26
N PRO A 40 14.52 -4.51 5.58
CA PRO A 40 15.21 -3.37 6.20
C PRO A 40 14.26 -2.21 6.53
N ARG A 41 13.08 -2.14 5.91
CA ARG A 41 12.07 -1.08 6.11
C ARG A 41 10.66 -1.63 6.00
N PRO A 42 9.65 -0.97 6.63
CA PRO A 42 8.25 -1.27 6.41
C PRO A 42 7.86 -1.01 4.95
N LEU A 43 7.06 -1.91 4.40
CA LEU A 43 6.62 -1.90 3.00
C LEU A 43 5.10 -1.88 2.94
N ALA A 44 4.56 -1.24 1.90
CA ALA A 44 3.13 -1.27 1.65
C ALA A 44 2.75 -2.66 1.13
N HIS A 45 1.90 -3.35 1.89
CA HIS A 45 1.33 -4.63 1.52
C HIS A 45 -0.14 -4.45 1.19
N GLY A 46 -0.66 -5.26 0.29
CA GLY A 46 -2.06 -5.24 -0.10
C GLY A 46 -2.47 -6.60 -0.63
N TYR A 47 -3.74 -6.73 -0.91
CA TYR A 47 -4.30 -7.94 -1.50
C TYR A 47 -4.84 -7.64 -2.88
N VAL A 48 -4.62 -8.56 -3.81
CA VAL A 48 -5.18 -8.46 -5.15
C VAL A 48 -5.82 -9.78 -5.55
N SER A 49 -6.84 -9.72 -6.40
CA SER A 49 -7.42 -10.91 -7.01
C SER A 49 -6.56 -11.36 -8.19
N CYS A 50 -6.30 -12.66 -8.30
CA CYS A 50 -5.57 -13.19 -9.45
C CYS A 50 -6.24 -12.89 -10.80
N ALA A 51 -7.56 -12.75 -10.82
CA ALA A 51 -8.32 -12.41 -12.03
C ALA A 51 -8.10 -10.98 -12.53
N HIS A 52 -7.56 -10.10 -11.67
CA HIS A 52 -7.36 -8.67 -11.97
C HIS A 52 -5.88 -8.35 -12.29
N ILE A 53 -5.03 -9.38 -12.42
CA ILE A 53 -3.64 -9.21 -12.84
C ILE A 53 -3.62 -8.85 -14.33
N THR A 54 -3.00 -7.70 -14.65
CA THR A 54 -2.92 -7.19 -16.02
C THR A 54 -1.68 -7.71 -16.76
N ALA A 55 -0.56 -7.87 -16.07
CA ALA A 55 0.67 -8.42 -16.64
C ALA A 55 1.55 -9.09 -15.58
N GLY A 56 2.44 -9.97 -16.01
CA GLY A 56 3.29 -10.77 -15.12
C GLY A 56 2.55 -11.96 -14.50
N ASP A 57 3.26 -12.70 -13.66
CA ASP A 57 2.74 -13.89 -13.01
C ASP A 57 3.18 -13.90 -11.54
N ILE A 58 2.20 -14.16 -10.66
CA ILE A 58 2.46 -14.45 -9.25
C ILE A 58 2.22 -15.95 -9.11
N PRO A 59 3.18 -16.73 -8.59
CA PRO A 59 2.97 -18.15 -8.43
C PRO A 59 1.83 -18.36 -7.43
N HIS A 60 0.72 -18.94 -7.89
CA HIS A 60 -0.43 -19.30 -7.08
C HIS A 60 -1.12 -20.53 -7.69
N ASP A 61 -1.76 -21.34 -6.85
CA ASP A 61 -2.30 -22.65 -7.23
C ASP A 61 -3.68 -22.53 -7.91
N CYS A 62 -3.80 -21.66 -8.92
CA CYS A 62 -5.09 -21.32 -9.53
C CYS A 62 -5.78 -22.53 -10.17
N GLU A 63 -5.01 -23.51 -10.63
CA GLU A 63 -5.50 -24.68 -11.34
C GLU A 63 -6.10 -25.76 -10.42
N ARG A 64 -5.86 -25.66 -9.11
CA ARG A 64 -6.21 -26.70 -8.13
C ARG A 64 -7.33 -26.31 -7.18
N THR A 65 -7.63 -25.01 -7.04
CA THR A 65 -8.70 -24.51 -6.16
C THR A 65 -9.65 -23.58 -6.89
N ASP A 66 -10.94 -23.74 -6.62
CA ASP A 66 -12.00 -22.93 -7.22
C ASP A 66 -11.99 -21.50 -6.65
N GLY A 67 -11.80 -20.52 -7.53
CA GLY A 67 -12.13 -19.12 -7.27
C GLY A 67 -11.06 -18.10 -7.70
N PRO A 68 -11.43 -16.81 -7.74
CA PRO A 68 -10.45 -15.74 -7.79
C PRO A 68 -9.66 -15.71 -6.46
N HIS A 69 -8.41 -16.16 -6.51
CA HIS A 69 -7.53 -16.20 -5.34
C HIS A 69 -7.16 -14.80 -4.88
N ARG A 70 -7.23 -14.59 -3.56
CA ARG A 70 -6.77 -13.36 -2.92
C ARG A 70 -5.29 -13.49 -2.58
N LEU A 71 -4.44 -12.85 -3.37
CA LEU A 71 -2.99 -12.92 -3.27
C LEU A 71 -2.48 -11.76 -2.42
N LEU A 72 -1.70 -12.07 -1.37
CA LEU A 72 -0.96 -11.07 -0.62
C LEU A 72 0.24 -10.62 -1.47
N VAL A 73 0.36 -9.31 -1.65
CA VAL A 73 1.41 -8.69 -2.43
C VAL A 73 2.02 -7.50 -1.70
N CYS A 74 3.25 -7.16 -2.06
CA CYS A 74 3.98 -6.01 -1.59
C CYS A 74 4.30 -5.06 -2.75
N VAL A 75 4.29 -3.76 -2.48
CA VAL A 75 4.64 -2.71 -3.45
C VAL A 75 6.00 -2.14 -3.08
N LEU A 76 6.96 -2.25 -4.00
CA LEU A 76 8.27 -1.64 -3.84
C LEU A 76 8.30 -0.23 -4.44
N LYS A 77 8.82 0.72 -3.67
CA LYS A 77 8.99 2.12 -4.12
C LYS A 77 9.81 2.26 -5.39
N LYS A 78 10.79 1.37 -5.63
CA LYS A 78 11.65 1.39 -6.84
C LYS A 78 10.89 1.11 -8.13
N HIS A 79 9.79 0.38 -8.06
CA HIS A 79 9.03 -0.07 -9.24
C HIS A 79 7.74 0.74 -9.46
N SER A 80 7.50 1.77 -8.64
CA SER A 80 6.32 2.64 -8.74
C SER A 80 6.75 4.09 -8.91
N THR A 81 5.96 4.87 -9.65
CA THR A 81 6.18 6.32 -9.72
C THR A 81 5.88 6.95 -8.36
N SER A 82 6.52 8.09 -8.07
CA SER A 82 6.36 8.78 -6.79
C SER A 82 4.91 9.15 -6.46
N SER A 83 4.10 9.49 -7.48
CA SER A 83 2.68 9.80 -7.32
C SER A 83 1.84 8.59 -6.94
N VAL A 84 2.05 7.46 -7.62
CA VAL A 84 1.39 6.18 -7.31
C VAL A 84 1.75 5.72 -5.91
N TYR A 85 3.04 5.75 -5.57
CA TYR A 85 3.50 5.33 -4.26
C TYR A 85 2.96 6.22 -3.14
N ALA A 86 2.84 7.53 -3.37
CA ALA A 86 2.23 8.45 -2.41
C ALA A 86 0.75 8.13 -2.14
N GLU A 87 -0.01 7.77 -3.17
CA GLU A 87 -1.41 7.36 -3.00
C GLU A 87 -1.53 6.02 -2.25
N ILE A 88 -0.68 5.04 -2.57
CA ILE A 88 -0.61 3.77 -1.84
C ILE A 88 -0.26 4.02 -0.36
N ALA A 89 0.73 4.87 -0.10
CA ALA A 89 1.13 5.25 1.24
C ALA A 89 0.01 5.95 2.01
N ARG A 90 -0.77 6.81 1.34
CA ARG A 90 -1.95 7.47 1.90
C ARG A 90 -3.01 6.45 2.31
N ARG A 91 -3.39 5.54 1.39
CA ARG A 91 -4.36 4.45 1.66
C ARG A 91 -3.89 3.52 2.80
N ALA A 92 -2.60 3.20 2.84
CA ALA A 92 -2.00 2.39 3.91
C ALA A 92 -2.03 3.09 5.28
N GLY A 93 -1.82 4.41 5.30
CA GLY A 93 -1.91 5.23 6.50
C GLY A 93 -3.34 5.33 7.04
N GLU A 94 -4.33 5.44 6.17
CA GLU A 94 -5.75 5.44 6.55
C GLU A 94 -6.16 4.14 7.25
N GLN A 95 -5.71 2.98 6.75
CA GLN A 95 -5.98 1.69 7.41
C GLN A 95 -5.29 1.56 8.77
N CYS A 96 -4.09 2.14 8.93
CA CYS A 96 -3.42 2.18 10.23
C CYS A 96 -4.15 3.08 11.24
N SER A 97 -4.83 4.13 10.77
CA SER A 97 -5.60 5.05 11.65
C SER A 97 -6.91 4.47 12.18
N LEU A 98 -7.38 3.36 11.59
CA LEU A 98 -8.60 2.65 12.02
C LEU A 98 -8.32 1.55 13.06
N LEU A 99 -7.05 1.24 13.33
CA LEU A 99 -6.68 0.34 14.40
C LEU A 99 -6.58 1.14 15.71
N PRO A 100 -7.26 0.73 16.81
CA PRO A 100 -7.12 1.37 18.10
C PRO A 100 -5.64 1.35 18.52
N HIS A 101 -5.21 2.39 19.25
CA HIS A 101 -3.84 2.81 19.59
C HIS A 101 -2.95 1.78 20.35
N ASN A 102 -3.13 0.48 20.17
CA ASN A 102 -2.40 -0.57 20.87
C ASN A 102 -1.35 -1.28 20.00
N PHE A 103 -1.11 -0.81 18.77
CA PHE A 103 -0.03 -1.29 17.90
C PHE A 103 1.01 -0.19 17.71
N LEU A 104 1.78 0.11 18.77
CA LEU A 104 3.01 0.87 18.64
C LEU A 104 4.06 0.01 17.93
N PRO A 105 4.65 0.42 16.80
CA PRO A 105 6.02 0.02 16.51
C PRO A 105 6.92 0.67 17.58
N SER A 106 7.80 -0.13 18.17
CA SER A 106 8.74 0.34 19.19
C SER A 106 9.48 1.57 18.68
N ALA A 107 9.33 2.68 19.40
CA ALA A 107 9.94 3.96 19.10
C ALA A 107 11.46 3.80 19.06
N GLY A 108 12.03 3.94 17.87
CA GLY A 108 13.48 3.83 17.71
C GLY A 108 13.93 4.02 16.28
N GLU A 109 13.42 5.03 15.57
CA GLU A 109 14.21 5.72 14.52
C GLU A 109 13.46 6.95 14.03
N GLU A 110 13.92 8.10 14.52
CA GLU A 110 13.57 9.42 14.08
C GLU A 110 13.85 9.55 12.58
N THR A 111 12.81 9.68 11.74
CA THR A 111 13.00 10.32 10.44
C THR A 111 11.93 11.36 10.21
N ASN A 112 12.39 12.60 10.31
CA ASN A 112 11.88 13.79 9.65
C ASN A 112 11.34 13.46 8.24
N PHE A 113 10.04 13.20 8.12
CA PHE A 113 9.33 13.29 6.85
C PHE A 113 8.11 14.19 7.04
N ALA A 114 8.43 15.48 7.12
CA ALA A 114 7.61 16.64 6.76
C ALA A 114 6.09 16.40 6.62
N MET A 115 5.36 16.40 7.74
CA MET A 115 4.00 16.89 7.76
C MET A 115 4.01 18.42 7.90
N LYS A 116 4.16 19.13 6.78
CA LYS A 116 3.75 20.53 6.64
C LYS A 116 2.88 20.64 5.41
N GLY A 117 1.58 20.48 5.59
CA GLY A 117 0.64 20.65 4.48
C GLY A 117 -0.73 20.04 4.71
N ALA A 118 -1.38 20.32 5.84
CA ALA A 118 -2.83 20.17 5.93
C ALA A 118 -3.41 21.17 6.93
N SER A 119 -4.19 22.11 6.38
CA SER A 119 -5.38 22.69 7.01
C SER A 119 -5.20 23.93 7.89
N GLU A 120 -4.72 24.97 7.23
CA GLU A 120 -5.35 26.30 7.31
C GLU A 120 -6.86 26.17 6.99
N ARG A 121 -7.73 26.30 8.01
CA ARG A 121 -9.14 26.80 7.97
C ARG A 121 -9.91 26.32 9.20
N ILE A 122 -9.84 27.07 10.31
CA ILE A 122 -11.04 27.43 11.09
C ILE A 122 -10.78 28.79 11.75
N ARG A 123 -11.06 29.87 11.02
CA ARG A 123 -11.17 31.21 11.57
C ARG A 123 -12.61 31.40 12.05
N ARG A 124 -12.75 32.02 13.23
CA ARG A 124 -13.96 32.63 13.84
C ARG A 124 -14.87 31.68 14.62
N LEU A 125 -14.86 31.81 15.94
CA LEU A 125 -15.95 32.45 16.71
C LEU A 125 -15.73 32.26 18.22
N ARG A 126 -15.44 33.37 18.91
CA ARG A 126 -16.03 33.84 20.18
C ARG A 126 -14.98 34.58 21.03
N SER A 127 -14.76 35.82 20.62
CA SER A 127 -14.59 36.92 21.57
C SER A 127 -15.95 37.19 22.22
N ARG A 128 -16.04 36.99 23.54
CA ARG A 128 -16.68 37.90 24.51
C ARG A 128 -16.60 37.28 25.90
#